data_AF-A0A146KH51-F1
#
_entry.id   AF-A0A146KH51-F1
#
_cell.length_a   1.000
_cell.length_b   1.000
_cell.length_c   1.000
_cell.angle_alpha   90.00
_cell.angle_beta   90.00
_cell.angle_gamma   90.00
#
_symmetry.space_group_name_H-M   'P 1'
#
loop_
_entity.id
_entity.type
_entity.pdbx_description
1 polymer ?
#
loop_
_entity_poly.entity_id
_entity_poly.type
_entity_poly.pdbx_seq_one_letter_code
_entity_poly.pdbx_strand_id
1 'polypeptide(L)'
;MPLPPYSMTWTVIPCLSHVVPFVGHMAIVDSTGLQYDFGGTNYVHQSRSETIFGEPCRYYQFNLTEEQKEKWDITINKWVREFEHQPYNFCSNNCHDFVVKILNEIGVDGKTNQSVPYLVAKYRFKMTKMKNFCC
;
A
#
# COMPACT_ATOMS: atom_id res chain seq x y z
N MET A 1 15.24 7.00 6.15
CA MET A 1 15.26 7.56 4.78
C MET A 1 13.82 7.67 4.31
N PRO A 2 13.43 8.72 3.57
CA PRO A 2 12.08 8.78 3.01
C PRO A 2 11.86 7.59 2.06
N LEU A 3 10.65 7.03 2.09
CA LEU A 3 10.28 5.94 1.20
C LEU A 3 10.23 6.45 -0.25
N PRO A 4 10.47 5.58 -1.26
CA PRO A 4 10.38 5.99 -2.66
C PRO A 4 9.00 6.57 -2.96
N PRO A 5 8.90 7.76 -3.58
CA PRO A 5 7.61 8.38 -3.86
C PRO A 5 6.85 7.60 -4.95
N TYR A 6 5.53 7.79 -5.01
CA TYR A 6 4.65 7.11 -5.97
C TYR A 6 4.83 5.58 -5.94
N SER A 7 4.87 5.03 -4.75
CA SER A 7 5.13 3.60 -4.56
C SER A 7 4.09 2.97 -3.65
N MET A 8 4.08 1.65 -3.63
CA MET A 8 3.46 0.88 -2.56
C MET A 8 4.53 0.05 -1.87
N THR A 9 4.34 -0.19 -0.59
CA THR A 9 5.28 -0.95 0.23
C THR A 9 4.65 -2.24 0.73
N TRP A 10 5.51 -3.18 1.14
CA TRP A 10 5.11 -4.46 1.70
C TRP A 10 5.90 -4.73 2.98
N THR A 11 5.19 -4.96 4.07
CA THR A 11 5.74 -5.32 5.38
C THR A 11 5.37 -6.76 5.73
N VAL A 12 6.30 -7.47 6.35
CA VAL A 12 6.06 -8.82 6.87
C VAL A 12 5.20 -8.69 8.13
N ILE A 13 4.13 -9.48 8.25
CA ILE A 13 3.33 -9.51 9.48
C ILE A 13 3.98 -10.54 10.41
N PRO A 14 4.43 -10.13 11.62
CA PRO A 14 5.04 -11.04 12.58
C PRO A 14 4.16 -12.28 12.82
N CYS A 15 4.80 -13.45 12.94
CA CYS A 15 4.17 -14.76 13.11
C CYS A 15 3.31 -15.26 11.92
N LEU A 16 2.45 -14.43 11.33
CA LEU A 16 1.53 -14.84 10.27
C LEU A 16 2.24 -15.13 8.94
N SER A 17 3.20 -14.29 8.57
CA SER A 17 3.97 -14.47 7.32
C SER A 17 4.89 -15.70 7.34
N HIS A 18 5.15 -16.31 8.51
CA HIS A 18 5.85 -17.59 8.60
C HIS A 18 4.96 -18.79 8.27
N VAL A 19 3.65 -18.65 8.50
CA VAL A 19 2.64 -19.71 8.22
C VAL A 19 2.08 -19.56 6.81
N VAL A 20 1.90 -18.32 6.33
CA VAL A 20 1.43 -18.02 4.98
C VAL A 20 2.36 -16.98 4.33
N PRO A 21 3.40 -17.40 3.59
CA PRO A 21 4.46 -16.51 3.09
C PRO A 21 4.02 -15.49 2.04
N PHE A 22 2.77 -15.59 1.59
CA PHE A 22 2.13 -14.67 0.65
C PHE A 22 1.24 -13.62 1.33
N VAL A 23 1.09 -13.69 2.65
CA VAL A 23 0.32 -12.72 3.44
C VAL A 23 1.28 -11.75 4.10
N GLY A 24 1.09 -10.47 3.80
CA GLY A 24 1.82 -9.36 4.38
C GLY A 24 0.93 -8.13 4.40
N HIS A 25 1.50 -7.02 4.84
CA HIS A 25 0.79 -5.77 5.00
C HIS A 25 1.21 -4.77 3.93
N MET A 26 0.26 -4.05 3.35
CA MET A 26 0.51 -3.10 2.28
C MET A 26 0.26 -1.66 2.73
N ALA A 27 1.11 -0.76 2.26
CA ALA A 27 0.93 0.68 2.36
C ALA A 27 1.06 1.34 0.98
N ILE A 28 0.53 2.54 0.85
CA ILE A 28 0.75 3.42 -0.31
C ILE A 28 1.61 4.61 0.11
N VAL A 29 2.50 5.06 -0.76
CA VAL A 29 3.42 6.19 -0.51
C VAL A 29 3.07 7.35 -1.44
N ASP A 30 2.92 8.54 -0.86
CA ASP A 30 2.64 9.77 -1.59
C ASP A 30 3.85 10.29 -2.39
N SER A 31 3.69 11.46 -3.02
CA SER A 31 4.78 12.12 -3.74
C SER A 31 5.95 12.59 -2.87
N THR A 32 5.75 12.71 -1.55
CA THR A 32 6.73 13.23 -0.58
C THR A 32 7.48 12.13 0.18
N GLY A 33 7.11 10.86 -0.02
CA GLY A 33 7.67 9.73 0.72
C GLY A 33 7.01 9.48 2.08
N LEU A 34 5.81 10.00 2.33
CA LEU A 34 4.96 9.66 3.47
C LEU A 34 4.08 8.47 3.10
N GLN A 35 4.06 7.44 3.94
CA GLN A 35 3.25 6.23 3.70
C GLN A 35 1.98 6.23 4.52
N TYR A 36 0.97 5.55 3.97
CA TYR A 36 -0.36 5.40 4.54
C TYR A 36 -0.76 3.93 4.49
N ASP A 37 -1.14 3.37 5.63
CA ASP A 37 -1.62 2.00 5.73
C ASP A 37 -2.87 1.89 6.59
N PHE A 38 -3.90 1.21 6.07
CA PHE A 38 -5.12 0.94 6.82
C PHE A 38 -4.85 -0.16 7.85
N GLY A 39 -4.63 0.25 9.09
CA GLY A 39 -4.14 -0.61 10.17
C GLY A 39 -5.24 -1.21 11.04
N GLY A 40 -6.46 -0.68 10.98
CA GLY A 40 -7.58 -1.15 11.81
C GLY A 40 -8.82 -0.31 11.66
N THR A 41 -9.90 -0.68 12.36
CA THR A 41 -11.18 0.04 12.30
C THR A 41 -10.98 1.52 12.59
N ASN A 42 -11.44 2.36 11.67
CA ASN A 42 -11.32 3.82 11.74
C ASN A 42 -9.88 4.32 11.92
N TYR A 43 -8.89 3.58 11.41
CA TYR A 43 -7.49 3.88 11.64
C TYR A 43 -6.63 3.69 10.39
N VAL A 44 -6.17 4.81 9.84
CA VAL A 44 -5.12 4.86 8.81
C VAL A 44 -3.85 5.39 9.46
N HIS A 45 -2.82 4.55 9.53
CA HIS A 45 -1.53 4.92 10.06
C HIS A 45 -0.72 5.70 9.02
N GLN A 46 0.06 6.69 9.48
CA GLN A 46 0.87 7.56 8.63
C GLN A 46 2.28 7.67 9.17
N SER A 47 3.28 7.33 8.37
CA SER A 47 4.67 7.37 8.80
C SER A 47 5.63 7.40 7.62
N ARG A 48 6.84 7.91 7.83
CA ARG A 48 7.89 8.00 6.80
C ARG A 48 8.82 6.77 6.78
N SER A 49 8.68 5.86 7.75
CA SER A 49 9.59 4.72 7.92
C SER A 49 8.87 3.40 8.15
N GLU A 50 7.75 3.41 8.86
CA GLU A 50 7.13 2.19 9.39
C GLU A 50 5.66 2.09 9.01
N THR A 51 5.18 0.88 8.82
CA THR A 51 3.74 0.55 8.85
C THR A 51 3.36 0.16 10.27
N ILE A 52 2.09 -0.16 10.53
CA ILE A 52 1.71 -0.70 11.86
C ILE A 52 2.43 -2.01 12.25
N PHE A 53 3.07 -2.70 11.31
CA PHE A 53 3.86 -3.91 11.56
C PHE A 53 5.38 -3.68 11.47
N GLY A 54 5.83 -2.43 11.47
CA GLY A 54 7.24 -2.05 11.38
C GLY A 54 7.68 -1.69 9.96
N GLU A 55 8.99 -1.70 9.74
CA GLU A 55 9.60 -1.23 8.50
C GLU A 55 9.25 -2.09 7.28
N PRO A 56 8.91 -1.49 6.12
CA PRO A 56 8.67 -2.27 4.92
C PRO A 56 9.91 -3.01 4.44
N CYS A 57 9.73 -4.26 4.03
CA CYS A 57 10.82 -5.07 3.49
C CYS A 57 10.98 -4.90 1.98
N ARG A 58 9.93 -4.44 1.29
CA ARG A 58 9.91 -4.28 -0.16
C ARG A 58 9.06 -3.09 -0.58
N TYR A 59 9.31 -2.60 -1.79
CA TYR A 59 8.49 -1.57 -2.44
C TYR A 59 8.32 -1.85 -3.93
N TYR A 60 7.26 -1.30 -4.51
CA TYR A 60 7.09 -1.19 -5.96
C TYR A 60 6.80 0.27 -6.30
N GLN A 61 7.72 0.90 -7.03
CA GLN A 61 7.55 2.26 -7.52
C GLN A 61 6.82 2.22 -8.87
N PHE A 62 5.73 2.97 -8.98
CA PHE A 62 4.92 2.98 -10.19
C PHE A 62 5.53 3.91 -11.24
N ASN A 63 5.49 3.49 -12.50
CA ASN A 63 5.78 4.36 -13.63
C ASN A 63 4.47 5.05 -14.06
N LEU A 64 4.23 6.24 -13.51
CA LEU A 64 2.98 6.99 -13.69
C LEU A 64 3.11 8.01 -14.82
N THR A 65 2.01 8.26 -15.53
CA THR A 65 1.88 9.43 -16.42
C THR A 65 1.80 10.72 -15.60
N GLU A 66 2.02 11.88 -16.24
CA GLU A 66 1.90 13.17 -15.54
C GLU A 66 0.49 13.39 -14.98
N GLU A 67 -0.56 13.05 -15.74
CA GLU A 67 -1.95 13.08 -15.26
C GLU A 67 -2.17 12.21 -14.01
N GLN A 68 -1.55 11.02 -13.97
CA GLN A 68 -1.63 10.13 -12.81
C GLN A 68 -0.90 10.69 -11.59
N LYS A 69 0.24 11.36 -11.79
CA LYS A 69 0.98 12.02 -10.71
C LYS A 69 0.19 13.19 -10.12
N GLU A 70 -0.47 13.98 -10.96
CA GLU A 70 -1.29 15.13 -10.53
C GLU A 70 -2.43 14.71 -9.60
N LYS A 71 -3.07 13.57 -9.86
CA LYS A 71 -4.15 13.06 -9.01
C LYS A 71 -3.71 12.17 -7.84
N TRP A 72 -2.44 11.73 -7.82
CA TRP A 72 -1.96 10.71 -6.87
C TRP A 72 -2.24 11.06 -5.41
N ASP A 73 -1.70 12.20 -4.95
CA ASP A 73 -1.82 12.63 -3.56
C ASP A 73 -3.27 13.02 -3.21
N ILE A 74 -4.00 13.59 -4.16
CA ILE A 74 -5.42 13.97 -3.98
C ILE A 74 -6.26 12.71 -3.72
N THR A 75 -6.08 11.68 -4.54
CA THR A 75 -6.80 10.40 -4.41
C THR A 75 -6.39 9.66 -3.13
N ILE A 76 -5.11 9.65 -2.76
CA ILE A 76 -4.68 9.07 -1.47
C ILE A 76 -5.41 9.78 -0.33
N ASN A 77 -5.33 11.12 -0.25
CA ASN A 77 -5.96 11.87 0.83
C ASN A 77 -7.48 11.69 0.90
N LYS A 78 -8.14 11.55 -0.25
CA LYS A 78 -9.58 11.21 -0.31
C LYS A 78 -9.85 9.87 0.37
N TRP A 79 -9.15 8.81 -0.03
CA TRP A 79 -9.38 7.48 0.52
C TRP A 79 -8.91 7.33 1.97
N VAL A 80 -7.87 8.06 2.39
CA VAL A 80 -7.47 8.14 3.81
C VAL A 80 -8.66 8.62 4.65
N ARG A 81 -9.27 9.76 4.29
CA ARG A 81 -10.44 10.30 5.00
C ARG A 81 -11.63 9.34 4.99
N GLU A 82 -11.86 8.62 3.90
CA GLU A 82 -12.93 7.62 3.87
C GLU A 82 -12.64 6.45 4.80
N PHE A 83 -11.43 5.88 4.77
CA PHE A 83 -11.04 4.70 5.56
C PHE A 83 -10.86 4.99 7.05
N GLU A 84 -10.59 6.23 7.43
CA GLU A 84 -10.65 6.70 8.82
C GLU A 84 -12.05 6.55 9.46
N HIS A 85 -13.07 6.20 8.67
CA HIS A 85 -14.43 5.95 9.14
C HIS A 85 -14.97 4.55 8.75
N GLN A 86 -14.10 3.60 8.36
CA GLN A 86 -14.51 2.27 7.95
C GLN A 86 -14.18 1.18 8.98
N PRO A 87 -15.05 0.15 9.12
CA PRO A 87 -14.76 -1.03 9.93
C PRO A 87 -13.70 -1.90 9.25
N TYR A 88 -12.72 -2.40 10.01
CA TYR A 88 -11.72 -3.31 9.47
C TYR A 88 -12.26 -4.73 9.36
N ASN A 89 -12.01 -5.39 8.22
CA ASN A 89 -12.25 -6.80 8.03
C ASN A 89 -11.08 -7.46 7.31
N PHE A 90 -10.50 -8.49 7.93
CA PHE A 90 -9.33 -9.18 7.41
C PHE A 90 -9.49 -9.71 5.97
N CYS A 91 -10.69 -10.14 5.56
CA CYS A 91 -10.92 -10.76 4.25
C CYS A 91 -11.49 -9.82 3.18
N SER A 92 -12.06 -8.67 3.56
CA SER A 92 -12.86 -7.86 2.61
C SER A 92 -12.78 -6.35 2.79
N ASN A 93 -12.15 -5.85 3.85
CA ASN A 93 -11.89 -4.43 4.02
C ASN A 93 -10.63 -4.24 4.86
N ASN A 94 -9.48 -4.43 4.23
CA ASN A 94 -8.16 -4.42 4.85
C ASN A 94 -7.19 -3.47 4.11
N CYS A 95 -5.90 -3.57 4.43
CA CYS A 95 -4.84 -2.76 3.83
C CYS A 95 -4.67 -2.98 2.31
N HIS A 96 -4.94 -4.17 1.78
CA HIS A 96 -4.92 -4.44 0.35
C HIS A 96 -6.10 -3.75 -0.35
N ASP A 97 -7.30 -3.83 0.24
CA ASP A 97 -8.49 -3.15 -0.32
C ASP A 97 -8.28 -1.63 -0.38
N PHE A 98 -7.69 -1.06 0.66
CA PHE A 98 -7.29 0.34 0.70
C PHE A 98 -6.39 0.73 -0.49
N VAL A 99 -5.30 -0.02 -0.71
CA VAL A 99 -4.39 0.22 -1.83
C VAL A 99 -5.09 0.01 -3.18
N VAL A 100 -5.88 -1.06 -3.34
CA VAL A 100 -6.61 -1.35 -4.59
C VAL A 100 -7.56 -0.22 -4.96
N LYS A 101 -8.33 0.32 -4.00
CA LYS A 101 -9.28 1.41 -4.28
C LYS A 101 -8.58 2.67 -4.79
N ILE A 102 -7.45 3.02 -4.19
CA ILE A 102 -6.62 4.16 -4.62
C ILE A 102 -6.10 3.92 -6.04
N LEU A 103 -5.47 2.78 -6.30
CA LEU A 103 -4.88 2.48 -7.61
C LEU A 103 -5.95 2.42 -8.72
N ASN A 104 -7.14 1.92 -8.41
CA ASN A 104 -8.27 1.88 -9.32
C ASN A 104 -8.79 3.28 -9.67
N GLU A 105 -8.94 4.16 -8.68
CA GLU A 105 -9.40 5.53 -8.94
C GLU A 105 -8.36 6.35 -9.73
N ILE A 106 -7.07 6.10 -9.51
CA ILE A 106 -5.98 6.70 -10.30
C ILE A 106 -5.92 6.07 -11.71
N GLY A 107 -6.45 4.88 -11.91
CA GLY A 107 -6.38 4.19 -13.21
C GLY A 107 -4.97 3.69 -13.53
N VAL A 108 -4.21 3.23 -12.53
CA VAL A 108 -2.85 2.71 -12.70
C VAL A 108 -2.87 1.53 -13.68
N ASP A 109 -1.88 1.47 -14.58
CA ASP A 109 -1.78 0.50 -15.67
C ASP A 109 -3.04 0.44 -16.57
N GLY A 110 -3.75 1.55 -16.68
CA GLY A 110 -4.99 1.66 -17.47
C GLY A 110 -6.16 0.86 -16.91
N LYS A 111 -6.15 0.51 -15.62
CA LYS A 111 -7.18 -0.30 -14.98
C LYS A 111 -7.87 0.44 -13.83
N THR A 112 -9.20 0.35 -13.81
CA THR A 112 -10.07 0.99 -12.80
C THR A 112 -10.88 0.01 -11.95
N ASN A 113 -10.72 -1.30 -12.16
CA ASN A 113 -11.44 -2.35 -11.42
C ASN A 113 -10.55 -3.58 -11.15
N GLN A 114 -9.39 -3.34 -10.54
CA GLN A 114 -8.48 -4.38 -10.05
C GLN A 114 -9.04 -5.00 -8.77
N SER A 115 -8.78 -6.29 -8.56
CA SER A 115 -9.09 -7.00 -7.33
C SER A 115 -7.83 -7.21 -6.47
N VAL A 116 -7.99 -7.45 -5.18
CA VAL A 116 -6.87 -7.77 -4.27
C VAL A 116 -6.06 -8.99 -4.76
N PRO A 117 -6.66 -10.12 -5.16
CA PRO A 117 -5.90 -11.24 -5.70
C PRO A 117 -5.08 -10.87 -6.95
N TYR A 118 -5.63 -10.04 -7.83
CA TYR A 118 -4.91 -9.55 -9.00
C TYR A 118 -3.72 -8.66 -8.61
N LEU A 119 -3.92 -7.73 -7.66
CA LEU A 119 -2.87 -6.85 -7.15
C LEU A 119 -1.69 -7.68 -6.61
N VAL A 120 -1.97 -8.62 -5.70
CA VAL A 120 -0.95 -9.47 -5.08
C VAL A 120 -0.23 -10.30 -6.16
N ALA A 121 -0.97 -11.01 -7.02
CA ALA A 121 -0.38 -11.85 -8.06
C ALA A 121 0.52 -11.04 -9.02
N LYS A 122 0.12 -9.81 -9.36
CA LYS A 122 0.84 -8.98 -10.31
C LYS A 122 2.11 -8.36 -9.73
N TYR A 123 2.03 -7.80 -8.53
CA TYR A 123 3.10 -6.94 -8.02
C TYR A 123 4.00 -7.61 -6.99
N ARG A 124 3.53 -8.63 -6.26
CA ARG A 124 4.29 -9.26 -5.16
C ARG A 124 5.69 -9.75 -5.57
N PHE A 125 5.83 -10.25 -6.80
CA PHE A 125 7.11 -10.73 -7.34
C PHE A 125 7.91 -9.66 -8.08
N LYS A 126 7.32 -8.50 -8.35
CA LYS A 126 7.97 -7.34 -9.00
C LYS A 126 8.50 -6.32 -8.01
N MET A 127 8.14 -6.45 -6.73
CA MET A 127 8.61 -5.56 -5.67
C MET A 127 10.11 -5.74 -5.39
N THR A 128 10.81 -4.62 -5.35
CA THR A 128 12.24 -4.50 -5.04
C THR A 128 12.47 -4.65 -3.53
N LYS A 129 13.49 -5.41 -3.13
CA LYS A 129 13.90 -5.51 -1.71
C LYS A 129 14.48 -4.18 -1.23
N MET A 130 14.07 -3.74 -0.04
CA MET A 130 14.69 -2.62 0.66
C MET A 130 16.08 -3.04 1.13
N LYS A 131 17.13 -2.27 0.80
CA LYS A 131 18.55 -2.65 1.03
C LYS A 131 18.93 -2.84 2.51
N ASN A 132 18.14 -2.32 3.45
CA ASN A 132 18.55 -2.19 4.84
C ASN A 132 17.69 -2.97 5.86
N PHE A 133 16.58 -3.61 5.47
CA PHE A 133 15.51 -3.97 6.44
C PHE A 133 14.81 -5.30 6.20
N CYS A 134 15.49 -6.28 5.60
CA CYS A 134 14.97 -7.63 5.52
C CYS A 134 16.07 -8.59 5.98
N CYS A 135 16.04 -8.96 7.26
CA CYS A 135 16.77 -10.12 7.77
C CYS A 135 16.35 -11.39 7.01
#